data_AF-A0A1C6LDB4-F1
#
_entry.id   AF-A0A1C6LDB4-F1
#
_cell.length_a   1.000
_cell.length_b   1.000
_cell.length_c   1.000
_cell.angle_alpha   90.00
_cell.angle_beta   90.00
_cell.angle_gamma   90.00
#
_symmetry.space_group_name_H-M   'P 1'
#
loop_
_entity.id
_entity.type
_entity.pdbx_description
1 polymer ?
#
loop_
_entity_poly.entity_id
_entity_poly.type
_entity_poly.pdbx_seq_one_letter_code
_entity_poly.pdbx_strand_id
1 'polypeptide(L)'
;MRYRFGSKGELNINSTNCNLKNRWVVLSPSKMEEICVGNWRWFYSISNRRDERTNLSLGYDDNIGKPVIVKTIEYRANDLKDEISIRKRRSVLIEQVNILNALSSPLLPEPLDWFYVNNNYDRNMSKELRESEPVLILDFEQASTLTNEVNRHSFRYRNYNDVTKNKIDSSKVARLGLSILNFLRLLKEKNYAYLALSPEHILLLKDYVPRFVGLGRICKLRNGHLDSNHINFGRTLLGYSAPELNNKGDNWGEFATSEEVGAFSLGVILHQIIIESDKFEENTLKSGSFFYPNGVTESIIKNQSSGKVLHRLISSLCDHNPKTRLVDYDYIEEILKSIDLGKGREVVNKNGVVKEYNSDLGIGKIIDNNGREFSFYKNSVDKKLLSKLESGRSVIFSRVEYDDLITISEVKDTISIASFKRIELFDDVEIISNNNSTKPQYPNKPKKDGWCFISTAAYGTLLAPKLDLLRWYRDNVLIKSNVGRRSLELYFRYSPNIANKLRGMHFRKYIIRSIVDFEAELVKKIKKLSNSSIQYSLLAGSIFIIYILIFILAYIFVIPEMAFNIETTASNGENE
;
A
#
# COMPACT_ATOMS: atom_id res chain seq x y z
N MET A 1 3.72 15.07 -21.87
CA MET A 1 5.16 14.69 -21.92
C MET A 1 5.30 13.17 -21.82
N ARG A 2 5.66 12.47 -22.92
CA ARG A 2 6.06 11.05 -22.83
C ARG A 2 7.58 11.00 -22.90
N TYR A 3 8.21 10.37 -21.91
CA TYR A 3 9.64 10.13 -21.97
C TYR A 3 9.94 9.25 -23.18
N ARG A 4 10.69 9.79 -24.15
CA ARG A 4 11.19 9.06 -25.31
C ARG A 4 12.66 8.73 -25.05
N PHE A 5 13.01 7.45 -25.17
CA PHE A 5 14.36 6.99 -24.86
C PHE A 5 15.31 7.23 -26.03
N GLY A 6 16.55 7.62 -25.72
CA GLY A 6 17.68 7.59 -26.65
C GLY A 6 18.34 6.20 -26.70
N SER A 7 19.50 6.10 -27.35
CA SER A 7 20.20 4.83 -27.62
C SER A 7 20.57 3.98 -26.39
N LYS A 8 20.61 4.57 -25.18
CA LYS A 8 20.93 3.87 -23.93
C LYS A 8 19.71 3.35 -23.15
N GLY A 9 18.48 3.78 -23.49
CA GLY A 9 17.28 3.34 -22.77
C GLY A 9 17.07 3.93 -21.37
N GLU A 10 17.81 4.96 -20.96
CA GLU A 10 17.74 5.54 -19.59
C GLU A 10 17.73 7.08 -19.63
N LEU A 11 17.02 7.71 -18.70
CA LEU A 11 16.93 9.16 -18.58
C LEU A 11 16.82 9.61 -17.11
N ASN A 12 17.82 10.34 -16.62
CA ASN A 12 17.78 10.94 -15.28
C ASN A 12 16.78 12.10 -15.23
N ILE A 13 15.94 12.11 -14.19
CA ILE A 13 14.99 13.19 -13.99
C ILE A 13 15.68 14.32 -13.23
N ASN A 14 15.71 15.50 -13.84
CA ASN A 14 16.21 16.73 -13.23
C ASN A 14 15.03 17.61 -12.83
N SER A 15 14.97 17.97 -11.54
CA SER A 15 13.96 18.88 -11.02
C SER A 15 14.36 20.35 -11.21
N THR A 16 13.37 21.22 -11.41
CA THR A 16 13.54 22.68 -11.48
C THR A 16 13.42 23.36 -10.11
N ASN A 17 12.87 22.68 -9.11
CA ASN A 17 12.58 23.26 -7.79
C ASN A 17 13.31 22.59 -6.62
N CYS A 18 14.01 21.46 -6.84
CA CYS A 18 14.76 20.77 -5.79
C CYS A 18 15.94 19.96 -6.36
N ASN A 19 16.92 19.64 -5.51
CA ASN A 19 18.02 18.75 -5.88
C ASN A 19 17.65 17.30 -5.58
N LEU A 20 17.35 16.53 -6.62
CA LEU A 20 16.98 15.11 -6.53
C LEU A 20 18.17 14.16 -6.29
N LYS A 21 19.41 14.67 -6.34
CA LYS A 21 20.65 13.87 -6.20
C LYS A 21 20.69 12.65 -7.14
N ASN A 22 20.14 12.79 -8.35
CA ASN A 22 20.01 11.72 -9.35
C ASN A 22 19.23 10.48 -8.87
N ARG A 23 18.32 10.62 -7.89
CA ARG A 23 17.54 9.50 -7.35
C ARG A 23 16.64 8.83 -8.39
N TRP A 24 15.97 9.62 -9.22
CA TRP A 24 14.90 9.13 -10.11
C TRP A 24 15.39 9.00 -11.54
N VAL A 25 15.30 7.78 -12.09
CA VAL A 25 15.72 7.45 -13.45
C VAL A 25 14.54 6.84 -14.20
N VAL A 26 14.18 7.37 -15.36
CA VAL A 26 13.20 6.75 -16.26
C VAL A 26 13.94 5.70 -17.10
N LEU A 27 13.45 4.47 -17.12
CA LEU A 27 14.05 3.35 -17.85
C LEU A 27 13.14 2.86 -18.96
N SER A 28 13.73 2.40 -20.07
CA SER A 28 12.98 1.72 -21.13
C SER A 28 12.43 0.39 -20.61
N PRO A 29 11.32 -0.10 -21.18
CA PRO A 29 10.79 -1.43 -20.89
C PRO A 29 11.85 -2.54 -20.89
N SER A 30 12.66 -2.60 -21.94
CA SER A 30 13.74 -3.58 -22.08
C SER A 30 14.79 -3.47 -20.96
N LYS A 31 15.17 -2.23 -20.60
CA LYS A 31 16.17 -2.00 -19.57
C LYS A 31 15.66 -2.34 -18.18
N MET A 32 14.38 -2.07 -17.93
CA MET A 32 13.72 -2.47 -16.69
C MET A 32 13.70 -4.00 -16.54
N GLU A 33 13.41 -4.73 -17.60
CA GLU A 33 13.43 -6.20 -17.61
C GLU A 33 14.83 -6.80 -17.39
N GLU A 34 15.89 -6.12 -17.84
CA GLU A 34 17.28 -6.52 -17.54
C GLU A 34 17.63 -6.39 -16.05
N ILE A 35 17.17 -5.31 -15.39
CA ILE A 35 17.59 -4.94 -14.03
C ILE A 35 16.67 -5.56 -12.98
N CYS A 36 15.38 -5.73 -13.31
CA CYS A 36 14.35 -6.20 -12.39
C CYS A 36 13.56 -7.36 -13.02
N VAL A 37 13.69 -8.54 -12.43
CA VAL A 37 12.80 -9.66 -12.75
C VAL A 37 11.42 -9.35 -12.15
N GLY A 38 10.35 -9.52 -12.93
CA GLY A 38 8.99 -9.23 -12.47
C GLY A 38 7.92 -9.37 -13.55
N ASN A 39 6.66 -9.25 -13.14
CA ASN A 39 5.51 -9.20 -14.05
C ASN A 39 5.20 -7.74 -14.42
N TRP A 40 5.53 -7.37 -15.65
CA TRP A 40 5.34 -6.02 -16.20
C TRP A 40 4.06 -5.86 -17.04
N ARG A 41 3.32 -6.97 -17.25
CA ARG A 41 2.23 -7.03 -18.22
C ARG A 41 1.12 -6.03 -17.91
N TRP A 42 0.81 -5.84 -16.63
CA TRP A 42 -0.21 -4.88 -16.21
C TRP A 42 0.19 -3.45 -16.60
N PHE A 43 1.45 -3.08 -16.39
CA PHE A 43 1.95 -1.76 -16.75
C PHE A 43 1.82 -1.52 -18.26
N TYR A 44 2.25 -2.47 -19.09
CA TYR A 44 2.16 -2.34 -20.55
C TYR A 44 0.72 -2.24 -21.07
N SER A 45 -0.23 -2.85 -20.37
CA SER A 45 -1.66 -2.76 -20.73
C SER A 45 -2.26 -1.36 -20.49
N ILE A 46 -1.64 -0.56 -19.62
CA ILE A 46 -2.11 0.78 -19.25
C ILE A 46 -1.26 1.86 -19.94
N SER A 47 0.07 1.72 -19.96
CA SER A 47 0.99 2.73 -20.48
C SER A 47 0.81 3.05 -21.97
N ASN A 48 0.22 2.12 -22.73
CA ASN A 48 -0.02 2.29 -24.17
C ASN A 48 -1.31 3.05 -24.51
N ARG A 49 -2.14 3.36 -23.52
CA ARG A 49 -3.41 4.07 -23.72
C ARG A 49 -3.19 5.52 -24.13
N ARG A 50 -4.14 6.08 -24.87
CA ARG A 50 -4.06 7.46 -25.42
C ARG A 50 -5.26 8.32 -24.99
N ASP A 51 -6.26 7.73 -24.37
CA ASP A 51 -7.47 8.37 -23.86
C ASP A 51 -7.35 8.85 -22.41
N GLU A 52 -6.22 8.57 -21.76
CA GLU A 52 -5.93 8.99 -20.39
C GLU A 52 -5.55 10.48 -20.30
N ARG A 53 -5.75 11.05 -19.10
CA ARG A 53 -5.35 12.44 -18.80
C ARG A 53 -3.91 12.55 -18.29
N THR A 54 -3.27 11.41 -18.07
CA THR A 54 -1.92 11.27 -17.55
C THR A 54 -1.16 10.24 -18.37
N ASN A 55 0.17 10.33 -18.41
CA ASN A 55 1.02 9.28 -18.92
C ASN A 55 1.70 8.55 -17.77
N LEU A 56 1.95 7.25 -17.97
CA LEU A 56 2.76 6.43 -17.09
C LEU A 56 4.09 6.08 -17.77
N SER A 57 5.17 6.13 -17.02
CA SER A 57 6.50 5.67 -17.44
C SER A 57 7.12 4.83 -16.33
N LEU A 58 7.96 3.87 -16.72
CA LEU A 58 8.72 3.08 -15.76
C LEU A 58 9.88 3.91 -15.24
N GLY A 59 9.92 4.11 -13.93
CA GLY A 59 11.04 4.72 -13.24
C GLY A 59 11.77 3.71 -12.37
N TYR A 60 12.95 4.12 -11.92
CA TYR A 60 13.80 3.39 -10.99
C TYR A 60 14.30 4.37 -9.94
N ASP A 61 14.20 3.96 -8.67
CA ASP A 61 14.84 4.64 -7.55
C ASP A 61 16.26 4.11 -7.43
N ASP A 62 17.24 4.87 -7.91
CA ASP A 62 18.66 4.49 -7.93
C ASP A 62 19.25 4.42 -6.51
N ASN A 63 18.65 5.12 -5.54
CA ASN A 63 19.14 5.11 -4.16
C ASN A 63 18.79 3.80 -3.42
N ILE A 64 17.63 3.20 -3.71
CA ILE A 64 17.14 2.00 -3.00
C ILE A 64 17.03 0.76 -3.90
N GLY A 65 17.20 0.92 -5.21
CA GLY A 65 17.21 -0.15 -6.19
C GLY A 65 15.84 -0.78 -6.45
N LYS A 66 14.80 0.03 -6.66
CA LYS A 66 13.42 -0.46 -6.88
C LYS A 66 12.73 0.20 -8.07
N PRO A 67 11.86 -0.52 -8.80
CA PRO A 67 11.00 0.10 -9.80
C PRO A 67 9.97 1.02 -9.14
N VAL A 68 9.60 2.07 -9.85
CA VAL A 68 8.58 3.06 -9.49
C VAL A 68 7.77 3.45 -10.72
N ILE A 69 6.63 4.10 -10.50
CA ILE A 69 5.82 4.68 -11.57
C ILE A 69 6.10 6.18 -11.62
N VAL A 70 6.51 6.66 -12.80
CA VAL A 70 6.64 8.09 -13.08
C VAL A 70 5.38 8.52 -13.80
N LYS A 71 4.58 9.38 -13.16
CA LYS A 71 3.32 9.86 -13.70
C LYS A 71 3.43 11.33 -14.09
N THR A 72 3.00 11.64 -15.29
CA THR A 72 3.04 13.00 -15.88
C THR A 72 1.71 13.34 -16.55
N ILE A 73 1.55 14.60 -16.96
CA ILE A 73 0.37 15.05 -17.69
C ILE A 73 0.42 14.66 -19.17
N GLU A 74 -0.72 14.25 -19.70
CA GLU A 74 -0.95 14.13 -21.14
C GLU A 74 -1.79 15.32 -21.62
N TYR A 75 -1.23 16.20 -22.45
CA TYR A 75 -1.94 17.36 -23.01
C TYR A 75 -2.58 17.02 -24.35
N ARG A 76 -3.80 17.52 -24.59
CA ARG A 76 -4.42 17.55 -25.92
C ARG A 76 -4.01 18.81 -26.64
N ALA A 77 -4.10 18.82 -27.97
CA ALA A 77 -3.83 20.02 -28.77
C ALA A 77 -4.67 21.24 -28.33
N ASN A 78 -5.92 21.02 -27.92
CA ASN A 78 -6.77 22.09 -27.39
C ASN A 78 -6.35 22.56 -25.99
N ASP A 79 -5.77 21.70 -25.15
CA ASP A 79 -5.33 22.09 -23.81
C ASP A 79 -4.17 23.10 -23.88
N LEU A 80 -3.36 23.06 -24.96
CA LEU A 80 -2.18 23.90 -25.15
C LEU A 80 -2.45 25.27 -25.78
N LYS A 81 -3.73 25.63 -25.98
CA LYS A 81 -4.11 26.91 -26.61
C LYS A 81 -4.03 28.10 -25.67
N ASP A 82 -4.18 27.85 -24.36
CA ASP A 82 -4.21 28.89 -23.34
C ASP A 82 -3.75 28.34 -21.98
N GLU A 83 -3.28 29.24 -21.11
CA GLU A 83 -2.73 28.89 -19.80
C GLU A 83 -3.78 28.31 -18.83
N ILE A 84 -5.04 28.75 -18.92
CA ILE A 84 -6.11 28.27 -18.04
C ILE A 84 -6.36 26.78 -18.32
N SER A 85 -6.44 26.40 -19.59
CA SER A 85 -6.59 25.01 -20.02
C SER A 85 -5.41 24.14 -19.58
N ILE A 86 -4.17 24.65 -19.68
CA ILE A 86 -2.97 23.96 -19.19
C ILE A 86 -3.04 23.72 -17.69
N ARG A 87 -3.35 24.76 -16.90
CA ARG A 87 -3.47 24.66 -15.43
C ARG A 87 -4.58 23.71 -15.01
N LYS A 88 -5.74 23.76 -15.69
CA LYS A 88 -6.85 22.81 -15.50
C LYS A 88 -6.44 21.38 -15.85
N ARG A 89 -5.58 21.19 -16.84
CA ARG A 89 -5.05 19.86 -17.16
C ARG A 89 -4.08 19.35 -16.09
N ARG A 90 -3.20 20.21 -15.58
CA ARG A 90 -2.25 19.90 -14.50
C ARG A 90 -2.92 19.56 -13.18
N SER A 91 -4.07 20.18 -12.88
CA SER A 91 -4.81 19.88 -11.65
C SER A 91 -5.31 18.44 -11.57
N VAL A 92 -5.35 17.68 -12.68
CA VAL A 92 -5.63 16.24 -12.65
C VAL A 92 -4.62 15.46 -11.80
N LEU A 93 -3.33 15.80 -11.88
CA LEU A 93 -2.29 15.10 -11.12
C LEU A 93 -2.22 15.60 -9.68
N ILE A 94 -2.42 16.90 -9.47
CA ILE A 94 -2.56 17.50 -8.13
C ILE A 94 -3.70 16.82 -7.38
N GLU A 95 -4.86 16.64 -8.03
CA GLU A 95 -6.01 16.01 -7.38
C GLU A 95 -5.75 14.54 -7.04
N GLN A 96 -4.96 13.83 -7.84
CA GLN A 96 -4.56 12.47 -7.47
C GLN A 96 -3.71 12.43 -6.20
N VAL A 97 -2.81 13.41 -6.02
CA VAL A 97 -2.03 13.53 -4.78
C VAL A 97 -2.95 13.87 -3.60
N ASN A 98 -3.90 14.80 -3.78
CA ASN A 98 -4.90 15.13 -2.76
C ASN A 98 -5.71 13.90 -2.33
N ILE A 99 -6.19 13.11 -3.29
CA ILE A 99 -6.92 11.86 -3.04
C ILE A 99 -6.05 10.86 -2.26
N LEU A 100 -4.80 10.63 -2.70
CA LEU A 100 -3.89 9.71 -2.04
C LEU A 100 -3.62 10.11 -0.58
N ASN A 101 -3.37 11.41 -0.35
CA ASN A 101 -3.11 11.93 0.99
C ASN A 101 -4.36 11.91 1.89
N ALA A 102 -5.54 12.23 1.34
CA ALA A 102 -6.78 12.24 2.08
C ALA A 102 -7.25 10.83 2.50
N LEU A 103 -7.06 9.86 1.61
CA LEU A 103 -7.46 8.47 1.86
C LEU A 103 -6.42 7.70 2.67
N SER A 104 -5.12 7.96 2.44
CA SER A 104 -3.98 7.38 3.16
C SER A 104 -4.13 5.86 3.38
N SER A 105 -4.36 5.12 2.30
CA SER A 105 -4.74 3.70 2.37
C SER A 105 -3.65 2.79 1.78
N PRO A 106 -3.33 1.65 2.41
CA PRO A 106 -2.43 0.65 1.82
C PRO A 106 -3.03 -0.04 0.58
N LEU A 107 -4.35 0.12 0.34
CA LEU A 107 -5.04 -0.33 -0.86
C LEU A 107 -4.83 0.64 -2.04
N LEU A 108 -4.13 1.77 -1.84
CA LEU A 108 -3.77 2.72 -2.89
C LEU A 108 -2.26 2.68 -3.14
N PRO A 109 -1.80 3.14 -4.33
CA PRO A 109 -0.39 3.41 -4.57
C PRO A 109 0.16 4.46 -3.60
N GLU A 110 1.39 4.27 -3.13
CA GLU A 110 2.06 5.22 -2.24
C GLU A 110 2.68 6.37 -3.07
N PRO A 111 2.37 7.65 -2.75
CA PRO A 111 3.07 8.77 -3.35
C PRO A 111 4.46 8.92 -2.72
N LEU A 112 5.51 8.67 -3.51
CA LEU A 112 6.90 8.68 -3.03
C LEU A 112 7.58 10.03 -3.19
N ASP A 113 7.20 10.81 -4.20
CA ASP A 113 7.78 12.14 -4.45
C ASP A 113 6.90 13.00 -5.36
N TRP A 114 7.09 14.32 -5.26
CA TRP A 114 6.43 15.33 -6.07
C TRP A 114 7.38 16.49 -6.36
N PHE A 115 7.59 16.79 -7.63
CA PHE A 115 8.47 17.88 -8.05
C PHE A 115 8.12 18.39 -9.45
N TYR A 116 8.78 19.46 -9.85
CA TYR A 116 8.62 20.06 -11.17
C TYR A 116 9.82 19.77 -12.06
N VAL A 117 9.59 19.63 -13.36
CA VAL A 117 10.63 19.46 -14.37
C VAL A 117 10.44 20.46 -15.49
N ASN A 118 11.46 20.62 -16.34
CA ASN A 118 11.36 21.43 -17.53
C ASN A 118 10.69 20.63 -18.68
N ASN A 119 9.56 21.13 -19.18
CA ASN A 119 8.90 20.63 -20.37
C ASN A 119 9.60 21.16 -21.63
N ASN A 120 10.34 20.28 -22.30
CA ASN A 120 11.07 20.60 -23.53
C ASN A 120 10.31 20.24 -24.82
N TYR A 121 9.08 19.73 -24.71
CA TYR A 121 8.29 19.22 -25.83
C TYR A 121 7.26 20.23 -26.31
N ASP A 122 6.48 20.80 -25.39
CA ASP A 122 5.33 21.64 -25.71
C ASP A 122 5.75 23.11 -25.90
N ARG A 123 6.30 23.44 -27.07
CA ARG A 123 6.88 24.78 -27.36
C ARG A 123 5.88 25.93 -27.34
N ASN A 124 4.59 25.65 -27.50
CA ASN A 124 3.51 26.66 -27.46
C ASN A 124 3.18 27.12 -26.03
N MET A 125 3.72 26.44 -25.01
CA MET A 125 3.57 26.80 -23.61
C MET A 125 4.53 27.93 -23.23
N SER A 126 4.08 28.86 -22.38
CA SER A 126 4.93 29.95 -21.86
C SER A 126 6.14 29.39 -21.11
N LYS A 127 7.23 30.17 -21.05
CA LYS A 127 8.48 29.74 -20.39
C LYS A 127 8.25 29.33 -18.93
N GLU A 128 7.51 30.13 -18.18
CA GLU A 128 7.19 29.87 -16.76
C GLU A 128 6.43 28.54 -16.58
N LEU A 129 5.44 28.28 -17.42
CA LEU A 129 4.71 27.02 -17.38
C LEU A 129 5.62 25.84 -17.76
N ARG A 130 6.49 26.01 -18.76
CA ARG A 130 7.42 24.95 -19.16
C ARG A 130 8.40 24.57 -18.05
N GLU A 131 8.87 25.53 -17.26
CA GLU A 131 9.80 25.29 -16.14
C GLU A 131 9.11 24.66 -14.90
N SER A 132 7.78 24.51 -14.93
CA SER A 132 6.96 24.04 -13.81
C SER A 132 6.08 22.82 -14.15
N GLU A 133 6.56 21.90 -15.00
CA GLU A 133 5.80 20.69 -15.36
C GLU A 133 5.74 19.69 -14.20
N PRO A 134 4.56 19.33 -13.68
CA PRO A 134 4.45 18.48 -12.50
C PRO A 134 4.76 17.01 -12.80
N VAL A 135 5.49 16.37 -11.89
CA VAL A 135 5.79 14.94 -11.92
C VAL A 135 5.45 14.34 -10.55
N LEU A 136 4.73 13.22 -10.60
CA LEU A 136 4.40 12.41 -9.43
C LEU A 136 5.12 11.07 -9.53
N ILE A 137 5.85 10.71 -8.48
CA ILE A 137 6.44 9.38 -8.33
C ILE A 137 5.54 8.54 -7.42
N LEU A 138 5.11 7.39 -7.91
CA LEU A 138 4.37 6.40 -7.12
C LEU A 138 5.20 5.14 -6.95
N ASP A 139 4.93 4.39 -5.89
CA ASP A 139 5.42 3.03 -5.79
C ASP A 139 4.93 2.14 -6.96
N PHE A 140 5.63 1.02 -7.17
CA PHE A 140 5.28 0.05 -8.20
C PHE A 140 5.01 -1.30 -7.56
N GLU A 141 3.85 -1.88 -7.87
CA GLU A 141 3.50 -3.24 -7.46
C GLU A 141 3.70 -4.25 -8.58
N GLN A 142 4.41 -5.34 -8.27
CA GLN A 142 4.53 -6.50 -9.16
C GLN A 142 3.31 -7.41 -8.98
N ALA A 143 2.22 -7.08 -9.66
CA ALA A 143 0.94 -7.79 -9.56
C ALA A 143 0.26 -7.96 -10.93
N SER A 144 -0.85 -8.68 -10.98
CA SER A 144 -1.71 -8.75 -12.16
C SER A 144 -2.92 -7.83 -11.98
N THR A 145 -3.44 -7.25 -13.07
CA THR A 145 -4.79 -6.65 -13.04
C THR A 145 -5.84 -7.73 -12.79
N LEU A 146 -6.96 -7.36 -12.17
CA LEU A 146 -8.11 -8.25 -12.02
C LEU A 146 -8.64 -8.69 -13.40
N THR A 147 -8.58 -7.84 -14.43
CA THR A 147 -8.84 -8.24 -15.83
C THR A 147 -8.03 -9.47 -16.24
N ASN A 148 -6.72 -9.47 -15.97
CA ASN A 148 -5.86 -10.60 -16.35
C ASN A 148 -6.17 -11.84 -15.52
N GLU A 149 -6.48 -11.68 -14.23
CA GLU A 149 -6.82 -12.80 -13.34
C GLU A 149 -8.17 -13.44 -13.69
N VAL A 150 -9.14 -12.62 -14.11
CA VAL A 150 -10.43 -13.05 -14.68
C VAL A 150 -10.21 -13.83 -15.97
N ASN A 151 -9.47 -13.26 -16.93
CA ASN A 151 -9.20 -13.89 -18.23
C ASN A 151 -8.34 -15.16 -18.14
N ARG A 152 -7.64 -15.37 -17.02
CA ARG A 152 -6.85 -16.59 -16.75
C ARG A 152 -7.57 -17.58 -15.84
N HIS A 153 -8.83 -17.32 -15.50
CA HIS A 153 -9.67 -18.21 -14.69
C HIS A 153 -9.11 -18.45 -13.27
N SER A 154 -8.42 -17.46 -12.69
CA SER A 154 -7.74 -17.58 -11.38
C SER A 154 -8.70 -17.79 -10.20
N PHE A 155 -9.99 -17.49 -10.38
CA PHE A 155 -11.03 -17.66 -9.37
C PHE A 155 -11.64 -19.06 -9.34
N ARG A 156 -11.23 -19.98 -10.22
CA ARG A 156 -11.67 -21.39 -10.15
C ARG A 156 -11.01 -22.14 -8.99
N TYR A 157 -11.62 -23.25 -8.57
CA TYR A 157 -10.99 -24.20 -7.65
C TYR A 157 -9.72 -24.80 -8.28
N ARG A 158 -8.63 -24.90 -7.50
CA ARG A 158 -7.42 -25.65 -7.88
C ARG A 158 -7.39 -26.96 -7.11
N ASN A 159 -7.28 -28.09 -7.80
CA ASN A 159 -7.06 -29.40 -7.18
C ASN A 159 -5.57 -29.75 -7.28
N TYR A 160 -5.01 -30.39 -6.25
CA TYR A 160 -3.66 -30.98 -6.29
C TYR A 160 -3.56 -32.20 -7.22
N ASN A 161 -4.70 -32.78 -7.62
CA ASN A 161 -4.78 -34.04 -8.38
C ASN A 161 -5.35 -33.86 -9.80
N ASP A 162 -5.07 -32.74 -10.48
CA ASP A 162 -5.40 -32.48 -11.90
C ASP A 162 -6.87 -32.54 -12.36
N VAL A 163 -7.85 -32.73 -11.48
CA VAL A 163 -9.26 -32.55 -11.85
C VAL A 163 -9.64 -31.07 -11.74
N THR A 164 -9.48 -30.31 -12.82
CA THR A 164 -9.99 -28.94 -12.94
C THR A 164 -11.51 -28.96 -12.81
N LYS A 165 -12.07 -28.40 -11.74
CA LYS A 165 -13.50 -28.06 -11.73
C LYS A 165 -13.67 -26.78 -12.55
N ASN A 166 -14.57 -26.79 -13.53
CA ASN A 166 -15.06 -25.59 -14.24
C ASN A 166 -15.94 -24.69 -13.36
N LYS A 167 -15.76 -24.73 -12.03
CA LYS A 167 -16.57 -23.96 -11.08
C LYS A 167 -15.73 -22.87 -10.44
N ILE A 168 -16.34 -21.70 -10.29
CA ILE A 168 -15.80 -20.60 -9.51
C ILE A 168 -15.77 -21.00 -8.04
N ASP A 169 -14.67 -20.67 -7.38
CA ASP A 169 -14.56 -20.73 -5.93
C ASP A 169 -15.11 -19.43 -5.35
N SER A 170 -16.36 -19.50 -4.91
CA SER A 170 -17.11 -18.37 -4.37
C SER A 170 -16.48 -17.77 -3.12
N SER A 171 -15.60 -18.49 -2.43
CA SER A 171 -14.84 -17.93 -1.31
C SER A 171 -13.90 -16.81 -1.78
N LYS A 172 -13.21 -17.01 -2.90
CA LYS A 172 -12.28 -16.03 -3.49
C LYS A 172 -13.03 -14.78 -3.93
N VAL A 173 -14.21 -14.98 -4.53
CA VAL A 173 -15.12 -13.90 -4.93
C VAL A 173 -15.56 -13.09 -3.71
N ALA A 174 -15.99 -13.76 -2.64
CA ALA A 174 -16.42 -13.11 -1.40
C ALA A 174 -15.26 -12.37 -0.70
N ARG A 175 -14.06 -12.95 -0.63
CA ARG A 175 -12.86 -12.28 -0.04
C ARG A 175 -12.50 -10.99 -0.76
N LEU A 176 -12.48 -11.02 -2.10
CA LEU A 176 -12.24 -9.81 -2.89
C LEU A 176 -13.41 -8.82 -2.73
N GLY A 177 -14.65 -9.30 -2.77
CA GLY A 177 -15.86 -8.48 -2.57
C GLY A 177 -15.84 -7.72 -1.24
N LEU A 178 -15.48 -8.38 -0.14
CA LEU A 178 -15.31 -7.76 1.18
C LEU A 178 -14.21 -6.69 1.17
N SER A 179 -13.09 -6.96 0.50
CA SER A 179 -11.99 -6.00 0.41
C SER A 179 -12.36 -4.75 -0.41
N ILE A 180 -13.14 -4.94 -1.49
CA ILE A 180 -13.69 -3.83 -2.29
C ILE A 180 -14.70 -3.05 -1.46
N LEU A 181 -15.63 -3.72 -0.78
CA LEU A 181 -16.65 -3.07 0.07
C LEU A 181 -16.00 -2.21 1.17
N ASN A 182 -14.93 -2.70 1.80
CA ASN A 182 -14.18 -1.94 2.79
C ASN A 182 -13.54 -0.68 2.20
N PHE A 183 -13.00 -0.77 0.99
CA PHE A 183 -12.47 0.41 0.31
C PHE A 183 -13.58 1.41 -0.05
N LEU A 184 -14.73 0.94 -0.52
CA LEU A 184 -15.89 1.79 -0.78
C LEU A 184 -16.40 2.49 0.48
N ARG A 185 -16.38 1.79 1.63
CA ARG A 185 -16.70 2.36 2.95
C ARG A 185 -15.71 3.47 3.33
N LEU A 186 -14.41 3.24 3.14
CA LEU A 186 -13.38 4.25 3.37
C LEU A 186 -13.59 5.50 2.51
N LEU A 187 -13.96 5.34 1.22
CA LEU A 187 -14.26 6.47 0.35
C LEU A 187 -15.40 7.31 0.91
N LYS A 188 -16.53 6.67 1.26
CA LYS A 188 -17.67 7.34 1.90
C LYS A 188 -17.23 8.12 3.15
N GLU A 189 -16.53 7.46 4.07
CA GLU A 189 -16.05 8.06 5.32
C GLU A 189 -15.14 9.29 5.08
N LYS A 190 -14.37 9.29 4.00
CA LYS A 190 -13.49 10.39 3.61
C LYS A 190 -14.15 11.38 2.62
N ASN A 191 -15.46 11.31 2.41
CA ASN A 191 -16.22 12.15 1.47
C ASN A 191 -15.77 12.02 0.01
N TYR A 192 -15.58 10.80 -0.46
CA TYR A 192 -15.32 10.44 -1.85
C TYR A 192 -16.25 9.33 -2.34
N ALA A 193 -16.34 9.19 -3.66
CA ALA A 193 -17.04 8.11 -4.33
C ALA A 193 -16.22 7.60 -5.53
N TYR A 194 -16.39 6.33 -5.90
CA TYR A 194 -15.74 5.74 -7.08
C TYR A 194 -16.76 5.65 -8.23
N LEU A 195 -16.54 6.43 -9.30
CA LEU A 195 -17.54 6.61 -10.37
C LEU A 195 -17.67 5.45 -11.37
N ALA A 196 -16.58 4.69 -11.55
CA ALA A 196 -16.51 3.58 -12.49
C ALA A 196 -15.36 2.63 -12.12
N LEU A 197 -15.59 1.75 -11.14
CA LEU A 197 -14.60 0.73 -10.80
C LEU A 197 -14.69 -0.41 -11.83
N SER A 198 -13.57 -0.72 -12.47
CA SER A 198 -13.46 -1.80 -13.46
C SER A 198 -12.28 -2.72 -13.09
N PRO A 199 -12.23 -3.98 -13.57
CA PRO A 199 -11.20 -4.94 -13.21
C PRO A 199 -9.77 -4.48 -13.55
N GLU A 200 -9.61 -3.63 -14.56
CA GLU A 200 -8.32 -3.01 -14.92
C GLU A 200 -7.79 -2.03 -13.87
N HIS A 201 -8.66 -1.43 -13.06
CA HIS A 201 -8.29 -0.49 -12.01
C HIS A 201 -7.86 -1.18 -10.71
N ILE A 202 -7.91 -2.51 -10.67
CA ILE A 202 -7.59 -3.32 -9.50
C ILE A 202 -6.37 -4.18 -9.84
N LEU A 203 -5.26 -3.94 -9.15
CA LEU A 203 -4.17 -4.91 -9.09
C LEU A 203 -4.49 -5.92 -8.00
N LEU A 204 -4.51 -7.20 -8.34
CA LEU A 204 -4.76 -8.27 -7.40
C LEU A 204 -3.43 -8.71 -6.79
N LEU A 205 -3.22 -8.32 -5.54
CA LEU A 205 -2.12 -8.80 -4.72
C LEU A 205 -2.46 -10.20 -4.18
N LYS A 206 -1.53 -10.78 -3.40
CA LYS A 206 -1.76 -12.08 -2.76
C LYS A 206 -2.99 -12.04 -1.84
N ASP A 207 -3.60 -13.22 -1.65
CA ASP A 207 -4.80 -13.40 -0.81
C ASP A 207 -6.02 -12.53 -1.24
N TYR A 208 -6.10 -12.18 -2.52
CA TYR A 208 -7.18 -11.38 -3.09
C TYR A 208 -7.26 -9.96 -2.52
N VAL A 209 -6.14 -9.39 -2.07
CA VAL A 209 -6.07 -7.98 -1.67
C VAL A 209 -6.04 -7.10 -2.92
N PRO A 210 -7.00 -6.16 -3.09
CA PRO A 210 -6.98 -5.22 -4.19
C PRO A 210 -6.04 -4.05 -3.89
N ARG A 211 -5.27 -3.63 -4.89
CA ARG A 211 -4.72 -2.27 -4.95
C ARG A 211 -5.40 -1.48 -6.06
N PHE A 212 -6.03 -0.37 -5.70
CA PHE A 212 -6.81 0.47 -6.60
C PHE A 212 -5.94 1.54 -7.26
N VAL A 213 -5.66 1.37 -8.56
CA VAL A 213 -4.80 2.26 -9.34
C VAL A 213 -5.58 3.31 -10.15
N GLY A 214 -6.91 3.17 -10.24
CA GLY A 214 -7.81 4.05 -11.02
C GLY A 214 -8.18 5.39 -10.36
N LEU A 215 -7.20 6.12 -9.81
CA LEU A 215 -7.43 7.36 -9.05
C LEU A 215 -8.22 8.44 -9.83
N GLY A 216 -8.11 8.46 -11.16
CA GLY A 216 -8.80 9.41 -12.03
C GLY A 216 -10.33 9.22 -12.16
N ARG A 217 -10.91 8.32 -11.35
CA ARG A 217 -12.35 8.04 -11.23
C ARG A 217 -12.88 8.16 -9.80
N ILE A 218 -12.04 8.60 -8.86
CA ILE A 218 -12.48 8.93 -7.50
C ILE A 218 -12.92 10.39 -7.48
N CYS A 219 -14.16 10.64 -7.08
CA CYS A 219 -14.77 11.97 -7.07
C CYS A 219 -15.06 12.40 -5.64
N LYS A 220 -14.76 13.65 -5.30
CA LYS A 220 -15.12 14.21 -4.00
C LYS A 220 -16.64 14.39 -3.89
N LEU A 221 -17.16 14.33 -2.67
CA LEU A 221 -18.54 14.64 -2.35
C LEU A 221 -18.68 16.08 -1.84
N ARG A 222 -19.82 16.69 -2.15
CA ARG A 222 -20.31 17.95 -1.58
C ARG A 222 -21.70 17.68 -1.02
N ASN A 223 -21.86 17.89 0.29
CA ASN A 223 -23.12 17.64 1.01
C ASN A 223 -23.65 16.20 0.84
N GLY A 224 -22.76 15.20 0.83
CA GLY A 224 -23.11 13.79 0.68
C GLY A 224 -23.34 13.31 -0.76
N HIS A 225 -23.27 14.20 -1.75
CA HIS A 225 -23.49 13.87 -3.17
C HIS A 225 -22.26 14.20 -4.03
N LEU A 226 -22.21 13.71 -5.27
CA LEU A 226 -21.09 13.96 -6.17
C LEU A 226 -20.88 15.47 -6.42
N ASP A 227 -19.66 15.96 -6.16
CA ASP A 227 -19.32 17.36 -6.43
C ASP A 227 -19.17 17.61 -7.93
N SER A 228 -20.15 18.30 -8.53
CA SER A 228 -20.15 18.68 -9.95
C SER A 228 -18.98 19.57 -10.37
N ASN A 229 -18.32 20.25 -9.42
CA ASN A 229 -17.13 21.05 -9.69
C ASN A 229 -15.82 20.24 -9.62
N HIS A 230 -15.87 19.00 -9.13
CA HIS A 230 -14.68 18.17 -8.99
C HIS A 230 -14.16 17.70 -10.35
N ILE A 231 -12.85 17.67 -10.54
CA ILE A 231 -12.23 17.38 -11.85
C ILE A 231 -12.50 15.96 -12.38
N ASN A 232 -12.89 15.03 -11.49
CA ASN A 232 -13.27 13.67 -11.86
C ASN A 232 -14.78 13.50 -12.05
N PHE A 233 -15.60 14.53 -11.83
CA PHE A 233 -17.04 14.46 -12.08
C PHE A 233 -17.33 14.07 -13.55
N GLY A 234 -18.34 13.23 -13.77
CA GLY A 234 -18.72 12.72 -15.09
C GLY A 234 -17.72 11.75 -15.73
N ARG A 235 -16.73 11.24 -14.98
CA ARG A 235 -15.78 10.23 -15.48
C ARG A 235 -16.42 8.83 -15.51
N THR A 236 -17.34 8.62 -16.43
CA THR A 236 -18.05 7.34 -16.59
C THR A 236 -17.25 6.32 -17.41
N LEU A 237 -17.67 5.05 -17.33
CA LEU A 237 -17.14 3.95 -18.14
C LEU A 237 -18.29 3.02 -18.54
N LEU A 238 -18.32 2.64 -19.82
CA LEU A 238 -19.37 1.79 -20.39
C LEU A 238 -19.52 0.49 -19.59
N GLY A 239 -20.75 0.19 -19.16
CA GLY A 239 -21.11 -0.97 -18.35
C GLY A 239 -20.72 -0.90 -16.88
N TYR A 240 -19.66 -0.16 -16.52
CA TYR A 240 -19.14 -0.08 -15.15
C TYR A 240 -19.70 1.10 -14.33
N SER A 241 -20.22 2.15 -14.97
CA SER A 241 -20.87 3.26 -14.27
C SER A 241 -22.33 2.99 -13.97
N ALA A 242 -22.78 3.43 -12.79
CA ALA A 242 -24.18 3.35 -12.39
C ALA A 242 -25.09 4.16 -13.34
N PRO A 243 -26.35 3.73 -13.55
CA PRO A 243 -27.26 4.33 -14.53
C PRO A 243 -27.47 5.83 -14.37
N GLU A 244 -27.57 6.31 -13.13
CA GLU A 244 -27.76 7.72 -12.81
C GLU A 244 -26.59 8.60 -13.29
N LEU A 245 -25.37 8.05 -13.44
CA LEU A 245 -24.21 8.77 -13.95
C LEU A 245 -24.26 8.99 -15.47
N ASN A 246 -25.09 8.21 -16.18
CA ASN A 246 -25.24 8.27 -17.64
C ASN A 246 -26.49 9.03 -18.08
N ASN A 247 -27.26 9.57 -17.12
CA ASN A 247 -28.52 10.25 -17.40
C ASN A 247 -28.40 11.78 -17.26
N LYS A 248 -28.66 12.50 -18.34
CA LYS A 248 -28.71 13.97 -18.33
C LYS A 248 -29.82 14.50 -17.40
N GLY A 249 -30.96 13.79 -17.31
CA GLY A 249 -32.07 14.17 -16.43
C GLY A 249 -31.73 14.11 -14.94
N ASP A 250 -30.74 13.29 -14.57
CA ASP A 250 -30.23 13.17 -13.20
C ASP A 250 -29.01 14.07 -12.97
N ASN A 251 -28.79 15.07 -13.83
CA ASN A 251 -27.61 15.92 -13.84
C ASN A 251 -26.30 15.12 -13.82
N TRP A 252 -26.25 14.02 -14.59
CA TRP A 252 -25.09 13.12 -14.63
C TRP A 252 -24.74 12.53 -13.26
N GLY A 253 -25.74 12.36 -12.41
CA GLY A 253 -25.62 11.82 -11.07
C GLY A 253 -25.07 12.82 -10.04
N GLU A 254 -25.22 14.13 -10.25
CA GLU A 254 -24.84 15.13 -9.24
C GLU A 254 -25.48 14.85 -7.87
N PHE A 255 -26.68 14.25 -7.84
CA PHE A 255 -27.38 13.86 -6.61
C PHE A 255 -27.09 12.42 -6.17
N ALA A 256 -26.23 11.68 -6.86
CA ALA A 256 -25.86 10.33 -6.47
C ALA A 256 -24.96 10.37 -5.22
N THR A 257 -25.17 9.41 -4.33
CA THR A 257 -24.35 9.18 -3.14
C THR A 257 -23.17 8.26 -3.44
N SER A 258 -22.19 8.18 -2.52
CA SER A 258 -21.07 7.23 -2.67
C SER A 258 -21.54 5.78 -2.65
N GLU A 259 -22.58 5.48 -1.88
CA GLU A 259 -23.08 4.14 -1.68
C GLU A 259 -23.85 3.63 -2.89
N GLU A 260 -24.68 4.49 -3.51
CA GLU A 260 -25.41 4.14 -4.73
C GLU A 260 -24.45 3.73 -5.86
N VAL A 261 -23.42 4.55 -6.12
CA VAL A 261 -22.45 4.28 -7.20
C VAL A 261 -21.47 3.16 -6.84
N GLY A 262 -21.10 3.06 -5.56
CA GLY A 262 -20.19 2.05 -5.04
C GLY A 262 -20.80 0.65 -5.03
N ALA A 263 -22.05 0.52 -4.58
CA ALA A 263 -22.79 -0.74 -4.60
C ALA A 263 -22.96 -1.27 -6.02
N PHE A 264 -23.34 -0.41 -6.96
CA PHE A 264 -23.44 -0.79 -8.37
C PHE A 264 -22.10 -1.29 -8.91
N SER A 265 -21.02 -0.55 -8.66
CA SER A 265 -19.67 -0.94 -9.05
C SER A 265 -19.27 -2.30 -8.49
N LEU A 266 -19.56 -2.57 -7.20
CA LEU A 266 -19.30 -3.87 -6.58
C LEU A 266 -20.07 -4.99 -7.28
N GLY A 267 -21.37 -4.78 -7.56
CA GLY A 267 -22.20 -5.77 -8.26
C GLY A 267 -21.64 -6.14 -9.64
N VAL A 268 -21.22 -5.13 -10.42
CA VAL A 268 -20.61 -5.35 -11.74
C VAL A 268 -19.30 -6.13 -11.62
N ILE A 269 -18.42 -5.79 -10.68
CA ILE A 269 -17.14 -6.51 -10.49
C ILE A 269 -17.38 -7.96 -10.09
N LEU A 270 -18.27 -8.21 -9.11
CA LEU A 270 -18.61 -9.58 -8.69
C LEU A 270 -19.16 -10.39 -9.86
N HIS A 271 -20.02 -9.79 -10.68
CA HIS A 271 -20.53 -10.41 -11.90
C HIS A 271 -19.40 -10.78 -12.87
N GLN A 272 -18.54 -9.82 -13.25
CA GLN A 272 -17.43 -10.04 -14.20
C GLN A 272 -16.49 -11.17 -13.74
N ILE A 273 -16.22 -11.27 -12.43
CA ILE A 273 -15.40 -12.35 -11.87
C ILE A 273 -16.07 -13.71 -12.08
N ILE A 274 -17.37 -13.82 -11.79
CA ILE A 274 -18.10 -15.10 -11.84
C ILE A 274 -18.30 -15.59 -13.27
N ILE A 275 -18.58 -14.68 -14.20
CA ILE A 275 -18.78 -15.02 -15.62
C ILE A 275 -17.46 -15.12 -16.40
N GLU A 276 -16.35 -14.81 -15.75
CA GLU A 276 -14.99 -14.85 -16.30
C GLU A 276 -14.82 -14.00 -17.59
N SER A 277 -15.44 -12.82 -17.62
CA SER A 277 -15.36 -11.86 -18.71
C SER A 277 -15.20 -10.45 -18.14
N ASP A 278 -14.51 -9.57 -18.85
CA ASP A 278 -14.43 -8.13 -18.59
C ASP A 278 -15.16 -7.29 -19.66
N LYS A 279 -15.84 -7.96 -20.59
CA LYS A 279 -16.59 -7.38 -21.71
C LYS A 279 -18.09 -7.57 -21.50
N PHE A 280 -18.85 -6.58 -21.95
CA PHE A 280 -20.30 -6.61 -21.95
C PHE A 280 -20.83 -6.91 -23.36
N GLU A 281 -21.81 -7.80 -23.44
CA GLU A 281 -22.62 -7.98 -24.65
C GLU A 281 -23.63 -6.83 -24.74
N GLU A 282 -23.98 -6.40 -25.95
CA GLU A 282 -24.83 -5.23 -26.18
C GLU A 282 -26.22 -5.37 -25.52
N ASN A 283 -26.77 -6.58 -25.52
CA ASN A 283 -28.04 -6.93 -24.85
C ASN A 283 -27.97 -6.97 -23.31
N THR A 284 -26.78 -6.80 -22.71
CA THR A 284 -26.60 -6.70 -21.24
C THR A 284 -26.45 -5.27 -20.74
N LEU A 285 -26.52 -4.29 -21.67
CA LEU A 285 -26.42 -2.87 -21.37
C LEU A 285 -27.76 -2.18 -21.56
N LYS A 286 -28.08 -1.26 -20.66
CA LYS A 286 -29.22 -0.35 -20.75
C LYS A 286 -28.72 1.07 -20.48
N SER A 287 -28.86 1.96 -21.46
CA SER A 287 -28.39 3.35 -21.38
C SER A 287 -26.90 3.48 -21.03
N GLY A 288 -26.06 2.57 -21.53
CA GLY A 288 -24.62 2.56 -21.26
C GLY A 288 -24.20 1.94 -19.92
N SER A 289 -25.15 1.49 -19.08
CA SER A 289 -24.88 0.80 -17.82
C SER A 289 -25.26 -0.67 -17.91
N PHE A 290 -24.50 -1.53 -17.23
CA PHE A 290 -24.86 -2.93 -17.08
C PHE A 290 -26.19 -3.08 -16.32
N PHE A 291 -27.02 -4.03 -16.71
CA PHE A 291 -28.19 -4.40 -15.92
C PHE A 291 -28.17 -5.91 -15.64
N TYR A 292 -28.67 -6.27 -14.47
CA TYR A 292 -28.82 -7.65 -14.06
C TYR A 292 -30.00 -7.75 -13.08
N PRO A 293 -30.84 -8.78 -13.16
CA PRO A 293 -30.80 -9.93 -14.07
C PRO A 293 -31.02 -9.57 -15.55
N ASN A 294 -30.40 -10.31 -16.47
CA ASN A 294 -30.42 -10.01 -17.92
C ASN A 294 -30.86 -11.20 -18.80
N GLY A 295 -31.29 -12.32 -18.21
CA GLY A 295 -31.67 -13.53 -18.95
C GLY A 295 -30.51 -14.30 -19.60
N VAL A 296 -29.31 -13.72 -19.67
CA VAL A 296 -28.12 -14.34 -20.31
C VAL A 296 -27.22 -15.00 -19.27
N THR A 297 -26.81 -14.25 -18.24
CA THR A 297 -25.78 -14.69 -17.29
C THR A 297 -26.33 -15.28 -15.98
N GLU A 298 -27.64 -15.24 -15.79
CA GLU A 298 -28.29 -15.69 -14.56
C GLU A 298 -28.07 -17.17 -14.27
N SER A 299 -28.26 -18.03 -15.28
CA SER A 299 -28.11 -19.48 -15.14
C SER A 299 -26.66 -19.84 -14.80
N ILE A 300 -25.70 -19.14 -15.41
CA ILE A 300 -24.26 -19.29 -15.16
C ILE A 300 -23.95 -19.02 -13.68
N ILE A 301 -24.46 -17.91 -13.13
CA ILE A 301 -24.24 -17.52 -11.73
C ILE A 301 -24.95 -18.48 -10.77
N LYS A 302 -26.23 -18.82 -11.04
CA LYS A 302 -27.04 -19.72 -10.19
C LYS A 302 -26.42 -21.12 -10.07
N ASN A 303 -25.66 -21.57 -11.07
CA ASN A 303 -25.00 -22.89 -11.10
C ASN A 303 -23.66 -22.96 -10.32
N GLN A 304 -23.13 -21.83 -9.84
CA GLN A 304 -21.92 -21.79 -9.02
C GLN A 304 -22.17 -22.19 -7.56
N SER A 305 -21.10 -22.41 -6.78
CA SER A 305 -21.22 -22.51 -5.31
C SER A 305 -21.83 -21.24 -4.75
N SER A 306 -22.75 -21.36 -3.79
CA SER A 306 -23.51 -20.21 -3.26
C SER A 306 -24.21 -19.36 -4.34
N GLY A 307 -24.46 -19.93 -5.53
CA GLY A 307 -24.94 -19.20 -6.70
C GLY A 307 -26.28 -18.52 -6.50
N LYS A 308 -27.17 -19.08 -5.67
CA LYS A 308 -28.44 -18.43 -5.28
C LYS A 308 -28.22 -17.16 -4.46
N VAL A 309 -27.25 -17.17 -3.54
CA VAL A 309 -26.89 -16.01 -2.72
C VAL A 309 -26.23 -14.94 -3.59
N LEU A 310 -25.26 -15.33 -4.41
CA LEU A 310 -24.58 -14.45 -5.36
C LEU A 310 -25.54 -13.83 -6.38
N HIS A 311 -26.48 -14.61 -6.92
CA HIS A 311 -27.51 -14.11 -7.81
C HIS A 311 -28.33 -13.01 -7.13
N ARG A 312 -28.88 -13.26 -5.93
CA ARG A 312 -29.67 -12.23 -5.21
C ARG A 312 -28.85 -10.98 -4.92
N LEU A 313 -27.61 -11.15 -4.44
CA LEU A 313 -26.72 -10.03 -4.14
C LEU A 313 -26.47 -9.17 -5.38
N ILE A 314 -26.04 -9.77 -6.50
CA ILE A 314 -25.73 -9.03 -7.73
C ILE A 314 -26.99 -8.38 -8.30
N SER A 315 -28.16 -9.04 -8.25
CA SER A 315 -29.44 -8.44 -8.67
C SER A 315 -29.76 -7.18 -7.88
N SER A 316 -29.58 -7.21 -6.56
CA SER A 316 -29.87 -6.07 -5.70
C SER A 316 -28.84 -4.94 -5.81
N LEU A 317 -27.56 -5.27 -6.04
CA LEU A 317 -26.50 -4.29 -6.25
C LEU A 317 -26.60 -3.59 -7.62
N CYS A 318 -26.98 -4.32 -8.66
CA CYS A 318 -27.09 -3.82 -10.03
C CYS A 318 -28.49 -3.28 -10.39
N ASP A 319 -29.37 -3.06 -9.40
CA ASP A 319 -30.68 -2.46 -9.63
C ASP A 319 -30.52 -1.06 -10.26
N HIS A 320 -31.24 -0.83 -11.36
CA HIS A 320 -31.19 0.43 -12.08
C HIS A 320 -31.87 1.57 -11.36
N ASN A 321 -32.77 1.28 -10.42
CA ASN A 321 -33.40 2.29 -9.58
C ASN A 321 -32.58 2.49 -8.29
N PRO A 322 -31.90 3.64 -8.09
CA PRO A 322 -31.10 3.87 -6.90
C PRO A 322 -31.89 3.75 -5.59
N LYS A 323 -33.20 4.07 -5.62
CA LYS A 323 -34.08 4.00 -4.43
C LYS A 323 -34.35 2.58 -3.94
N THR A 324 -34.24 1.58 -4.81
CA THR A 324 -34.46 0.16 -4.48
C THR A 324 -33.16 -0.65 -4.52
N ARG A 325 -32.07 -0.06 -5.02
CA ARG A 325 -30.74 -0.65 -5.01
C ARG A 325 -30.29 -0.93 -3.58
N LEU A 326 -29.69 -2.09 -3.39
CA LEU A 326 -29.07 -2.43 -2.11
C LEU A 326 -27.80 -1.58 -1.93
N VAL A 327 -27.86 -0.60 -1.04
CA VAL A 327 -26.76 0.33 -0.74
C VAL A 327 -26.26 0.23 0.72
N ASP A 328 -26.95 -0.54 1.56
CA ASP A 328 -26.53 -0.79 2.94
C ASP A 328 -25.28 -1.68 2.97
N TYR A 329 -24.13 -1.06 3.21
CA TYR A 329 -22.83 -1.75 3.25
C TYR A 329 -22.73 -2.77 4.39
N ASP A 330 -23.41 -2.56 5.53
CA ASP A 330 -23.37 -3.53 6.62
C ASP A 330 -24.14 -4.79 6.23
N TYR A 331 -25.30 -4.64 5.62
CA TYR A 331 -26.07 -5.77 5.11
C TYR A 331 -25.38 -6.50 3.95
N ILE A 332 -24.73 -5.77 3.04
CA ILE A 332 -23.91 -6.37 1.96
C ILE A 332 -22.76 -7.20 2.56
N GLU A 333 -22.10 -6.68 3.60
CA GLU A 333 -21.03 -7.38 4.30
C GLU A 333 -21.51 -8.69 4.93
N GLU A 334 -22.68 -8.69 5.58
CA GLU A 334 -23.31 -9.89 6.14
C GLU A 334 -23.59 -10.94 5.06
N ILE A 335 -24.13 -10.53 3.90
CA ILE A 335 -24.38 -11.45 2.78
C ILE A 335 -23.07 -12.05 2.28
N LEU A 336 -22.03 -11.24 2.08
CA LEU A 336 -20.73 -11.73 1.62
C LEU A 336 -20.08 -12.68 2.64
N LYS A 337 -20.21 -12.41 3.93
CA LYS A 337 -19.73 -13.30 5.02
C LYS A 337 -20.53 -14.61 5.12
N SER A 338 -21.78 -14.62 4.68
CA SER A 338 -22.61 -15.84 4.64
C SER A 338 -22.17 -16.85 3.57
N ILE A 339 -21.40 -16.41 2.58
CA ILE A 339 -20.79 -17.29 1.59
C ILE A 339 -19.70 -18.09 2.29
N ASP A 340 -19.77 -19.42 2.21
CA ASP A 340 -18.71 -20.29 2.74
C ASP A 340 -17.35 -19.86 2.16
N LEU A 341 -16.52 -19.28 3.02
CA LEU A 341 -15.17 -18.85 2.65
C LEU A 341 -14.21 -20.04 2.51
N GLY A 342 -14.68 -21.27 2.71
CA GLY A 342 -13.92 -22.51 2.56
C GLY A 342 -13.29 -23.00 3.86
N LYS A 343 -12.83 -24.27 3.86
CA LYS A 343 -12.01 -24.86 4.93
C LYS A 343 -10.59 -24.30 4.84
N GLY A 344 -10.37 -23.06 5.24
CA GLY A 344 -9.01 -22.65 5.54
C GLY A 344 -8.53 -23.34 6.81
N ARG A 345 -7.23 -23.63 6.89
CA ARG A 345 -6.61 -24.03 8.15
C ARG A 345 -6.65 -22.82 9.07
N GLU A 346 -7.50 -22.88 10.08
CA GLU A 346 -7.52 -21.87 11.12
C GLU A 346 -6.16 -21.90 11.82
N VAL A 347 -5.39 -20.84 11.65
CA VAL A 347 -4.17 -20.60 12.41
C VAL A 347 -4.57 -19.70 13.56
N VAL A 348 -5.07 -20.38 14.59
CA VAL A 348 -5.54 -19.82 15.85
C VAL A 348 -4.34 -19.43 16.71
N ASN A 349 -4.46 -18.33 17.45
CA ASN A 349 -3.53 -17.93 18.51
C ASN A 349 -2.08 -17.66 18.08
N LYS A 350 -1.87 -16.86 17.03
CA LYS A 350 -0.55 -16.31 16.74
C LYS A 350 -0.27 -15.14 17.68
N ASN A 351 0.80 -15.26 18.44
CA ASN A 351 1.38 -14.12 19.15
C ASN A 351 1.95 -13.14 18.11
N GLY A 352 1.59 -11.87 18.26
CA GLY A 352 2.14 -10.79 17.48
C GLY A 352 2.23 -9.50 18.26
N VAL A 353 2.84 -8.51 17.65
CA VAL A 353 2.97 -7.15 18.19
C VAL A 353 2.38 -6.19 17.19
N VAL A 354 1.52 -5.28 17.64
CA VAL A 354 1.01 -4.18 16.82
C VAL A 354 2.20 -3.32 16.39
N LYS A 355 2.53 -3.33 15.10
CA LYS A 355 3.58 -2.50 14.52
C LYS A 355 3.13 -1.05 14.43
N GLU A 356 1.92 -0.84 13.93
CA GLU A 356 1.28 0.46 13.80
C GLU A 356 -0.23 0.27 13.83
N TYR A 357 -0.94 1.26 14.36
CA TYR A 357 -2.39 1.32 14.26
C TYR A 357 -2.78 2.78 14.13
N ASN A 358 -3.49 3.10 13.06
CA ASN A 358 -4.07 4.41 12.83
C ASN A 358 -5.55 4.34 13.19
N SER A 359 -5.91 4.95 14.31
CA SER A 359 -7.28 4.99 14.84
C SER A 359 -8.26 5.67 13.89
N ASP A 360 -7.80 6.68 13.14
CA ASP A 360 -8.62 7.52 12.27
C ASP A 360 -8.90 6.87 10.91
N LEU A 361 -8.00 5.99 10.48
CA LEU A 361 -8.15 5.16 9.29
C LEU A 361 -8.75 3.80 9.61
N GLY A 362 -8.76 3.41 10.88
CA GLY A 362 -9.18 2.08 11.32
C GLY A 362 -8.33 0.98 10.68
N ILE A 363 -7.04 1.20 10.50
CA ILE A 363 -6.11 0.25 9.87
C ILE A 363 -4.87 0.13 10.75
N GLY A 364 -4.36 -1.08 10.91
CA GLY A 364 -3.08 -1.31 11.56
C GLY A 364 -2.30 -2.46 10.93
N LYS A 365 -1.08 -2.66 11.42
CA LYS A 365 -0.23 -3.80 11.08
C LYS A 365 0.17 -4.53 12.35
N ILE A 366 0.16 -5.85 12.30
CA ILE A 366 0.72 -6.74 13.32
C ILE A 366 1.94 -7.44 12.72
N ILE A 367 2.97 -7.61 13.53
CA ILE A 367 4.12 -8.47 13.23
C ILE A 367 3.98 -9.74 14.07
N ASP A 368 3.99 -10.93 13.47
CA ASP A 368 4.09 -12.17 14.27
C ASP A 368 5.51 -12.41 14.81
N ASN A 369 5.64 -13.41 15.67
CA ASN A 369 6.94 -13.83 16.21
C ASN A 369 7.99 -14.24 15.15
N ASN A 370 7.58 -14.48 13.90
CA ASN A 370 8.47 -14.80 12.78
C ASN A 370 8.83 -13.56 11.94
N GLY A 371 8.43 -12.36 12.37
CA GLY A 371 8.68 -11.11 11.65
C GLY A 371 7.81 -10.93 10.41
N ARG A 372 6.71 -11.67 10.27
CA ARG A 372 5.77 -11.50 9.15
C ARG A 372 4.79 -10.38 9.48
N GLU A 373 4.59 -9.49 8.51
CA GLU A 373 3.66 -8.37 8.66
C GLU A 373 2.27 -8.72 8.13
N PHE A 374 1.29 -8.28 8.90
CA PHE A 374 -0.10 -8.49 8.59
C PHE A 374 -0.89 -7.20 8.79
N SER A 375 -1.50 -6.71 7.72
CA SER A 375 -2.43 -5.60 7.82
C SER A 375 -3.76 -6.10 8.37
N PHE A 376 -4.35 -5.35 9.30
CA PHE A 376 -5.66 -5.60 9.86
C PHE A 376 -6.49 -4.31 9.84
N TYR A 377 -7.81 -4.46 9.87
CA TYR A 377 -8.74 -3.34 9.88
C TYR A 377 -9.46 -3.33 11.23
N LYS A 378 -9.96 -2.17 11.64
CA LYS A 378 -10.70 -1.92 12.87
C LYS A 378 -11.88 -2.89 13.04
N ASN A 379 -12.51 -3.30 11.94
CA ASN A 379 -13.63 -4.25 11.95
C ASN A 379 -13.19 -5.70 12.28
N SER A 380 -11.90 -6.02 12.14
CA SER A 380 -11.31 -7.31 12.53
C SER A 380 -10.86 -7.35 14.00
N VAL A 381 -11.02 -6.24 14.72
CA VAL A 381 -10.63 -6.08 16.12
C VAL A 381 -11.90 -6.06 16.98
N ASP A 382 -11.89 -6.75 18.13
CA ASP A 382 -12.97 -6.60 19.10
C ASP A 382 -13.16 -5.11 19.47
N LYS A 383 -14.40 -4.62 19.42
CA LYS A 383 -14.72 -3.20 19.69
C LYS A 383 -14.18 -2.73 21.04
N LYS A 384 -14.09 -3.62 22.04
CA LYS A 384 -13.55 -3.32 23.37
C LYS A 384 -12.04 -3.10 23.39
N LEU A 385 -11.32 -3.51 22.34
CA LEU A 385 -9.86 -3.45 22.23
C LEU A 385 -9.38 -2.31 21.33
N LEU A 386 -10.28 -1.68 20.56
CA LEU A 386 -9.94 -0.62 19.61
C LEU A 386 -9.28 0.60 20.25
N SER A 387 -9.70 0.97 21.46
CA SER A 387 -9.10 2.08 22.23
C SER A 387 -7.77 1.72 22.89
N LYS A 388 -7.36 0.45 22.82
CA LYS A 388 -6.17 -0.11 23.47
C LYS A 388 -5.11 -0.58 22.48
N LEU A 389 -5.36 -0.46 21.18
CA LEU A 389 -4.41 -0.81 20.13
C LEU A 389 -3.39 0.33 19.96
N GLU A 390 -2.16 0.07 20.37
CA GLU A 390 -1.04 0.99 20.23
C GLU A 390 0.18 0.26 19.68
N SER A 391 1.07 0.98 18.98
CA SER A 391 2.34 0.41 18.52
C SER A 391 3.13 -0.17 19.69
N GLY A 392 3.63 -1.39 19.52
CA GLY A 392 4.35 -2.14 20.55
C GLY A 392 3.48 -3.04 21.44
N ARG A 393 2.14 -3.00 21.32
CA ARG A 393 1.26 -3.88 22.10
C ARG A 393 1.28 -5.31 21.60
N SER A 394 1.46 -6.25 22.52
CA SER A 394 1.29 -7.68 22.25
C SER A 394 -0.18 -8.02 22.05
N VAL A 395 -0.46 -8.79 21.01
CA VAL A 395 -1.79 -9.25 20.65
C VAL A 395 -1.75 -10.73 20.29
N ILE A 396 -2.85 -11.41 20.54
CA ILE A 396 -3.14 -12.72 19.99
C ILE A 396 -4.07 -12.48 18.80
N PHE A 397 -3.71 -12.99 17.64
CA PHE A 397 -4.58 -12.90 16.48
C PHE A 397 -4.83 -14.27 15.86
N SER A 398 -6.05 -14.45 15.35
CA SER A 398 -6.47 -15.66 14.67
C SER A 398 -6.69 -15.36 13.19
N ARG A 399 -6.09 -16.21 12.35
CA ARG A 399 -6.22 -16.10 10.90
C ARG A 399 -6.71 -17.37 10.24
N VAL A 400 -7.29 -17.24 9.06
CA VAL A 400 -7.63 -18.37 8.19
C VAL A 400 -6.57 -18.45 7.09
N GLU A 401 -5.74 -19.51 7.10
CA GLU A 401 -4.84 -19.80 5.99
C GLU A 401 -5.56 -20.70 5.00
N TYR A 402 -5.86 -20.18 3.81
CA TYR A 402 -6.49 -20.96 2.75
C TYR A 402 -5.45 -21.85 2.04
N ASP A 403 -5.77 -23.13 1.80
CA ASP A 403 -4.84 -24.16 1.35
C ASP A 403 -4.15 -23.83 0.01
N ASP A 404 -4.80 -23.03 -0.85
CA ASP A 404 -4.29 -22.54 -2.12
C ASP A 404 -3.18 -21.46 -2.00
N LEU A 405 -2.76 -21.10 -0.78
CA LEU A 405 -1.63 -20.21 -0.49
C LEU A 405 -0.35 -20.94 -0.02
N ILE A 406 -0.41 -22.26 0.18
CA ILE A 406 0.66 -23.04 0.84
C ILE A 406 1.83 -23.36 -0.11
N THR A 407 1.66 -23.29 -1.43
CA THR A 407 2.67 -23.72 -2.42
C THR A 407 3.64 -22.63 -2.91
N ILE A 408 3.58 -21.40 -2.39
CA ILE A 408 4.43 -20.29 -2.89
C ILE A 408 5.48 -19.97 -1.83
N SER A 409 6.65 -20.60 -1.96
CA SER A 409 7.79 -20.56 -1.02
C SER A 409 8.54 -19.22 -0.92
N GLU A 410 8.11 -18.17 -1.63
CA GLU A 410 8.79 -16.87 -1.64
C GLU A 410 7.80 -15.74 -1.33
N VAL A 411 7.80 -15.28 -0.07
CA VAL A 411 6.81 -14.32 0.45
C VAL A 411 7.49 -13.05 0.96
N LYS A 412 7.31 -11.96 0.21
CA LYS A 412 7.02 -10.61 0.74
C LYS A 412 5.50 -10.44 0.62
N ASP A 413 4.80 -10.36 1.75
CA ASP A 413 4.35 -9.14 2.44
C ASP A 413 3.15 -8.50 1.73
N THR A 414 1.95 -8.82 2.25
CA THR A 414 0.64 -8.11 2.29
C THR A 414 -0.47 -9.14 2.11
N ILE A 415 -1.11 -9.52 3.22
CA ILE A 415 -2.13 -10.59 3.35
C ILE A 415 -3.50 -9.95 3.66
N SER A 416 -4.59 -10.59 3.25
CA SER A 416 -5.93 -10.02 3.18
C SER A 416 -6.68 -9.88 4.49
N ILE A 417 -7.58 -8.89 4.48
CA ILE A 417 -8.59 -8.55 5.49
C ILE A 417 -9.50 -9.73 5.79
N ALA A 418 -9.85 -10.50 4.76
CA ALA A 418 -10.75 -11.64 4.89
C ALA A 418 -10.13 -12.82 5.66
N SER A 419 -8.82 -12.76 5.89
CA SER A 419 -8.08 -13.77 6.63
C SER A 419 -7.95 -13.43 8.12
N PHE A 420 -8.43 -12.26 8.59
CA PHE A 420 -8.39 -11.86 10.00
C PHE A 420 -9.74 -12.03 10.70
N LYS A 421 -9.82 -12.93 11.67
CA LYS A 421 -11.07 -13.26 12.39
C LYS A 421 -11.20 -12.55 13.74
N ARG A 422 -10.08 -12.40 14.48
CA ARG A 422 -10.07 -11.79 15.82
C ARG A 422 -8.67 -11.32 16.20
N ILE A 423 -8.60 -10.20 16.93
CA ILE A 423 -7.42 -9.72 17.66
C ILE A 423 -7.84 -9.62 19.13
N GLU A 424 -7.11 -10.26 20.05
CA GLU A 424 -7.31 -10.26 21.50
C GLU A 424 -6.05 -9.72 22.21
N LEU A 425 -6.20 -8.95 23.30
CA LEU A 425 -5.07 -8.47 24.10
C LEU A 425 -4.60 -9.55 25.09
N PHE A 426 -3.33 -9.49 25.46
CA PHE A 426 -2.65 -10.51 26.26
C PHE A 426 -2.98 -10.48 27.77
N ASP A 427 -3.84 -9.57 28.24
CA ASP A 427 -4.06 -9.40 29.67
C ASP A 427 -5.27 -10.23 30.14
N ASP A 428 -4.97 -11.21 31.00
CA ASP A 428 -5.84 -12.11 31.78
C ASP A 428 -6.23 -13.49 31.19
N VAL A 429 -5.26 -14.23 30.63
CA VAL A 429 -5.37 -15.70 30.57
C VAL A 429 -4.42 -16.31 31.59
N GLU A 430 -5.01 -16.75 32.72
CA GLU A 430 -4.36 -17.66 33.66
C GLU A 430 -3.70 -18.82 32.91
N ILE A 431 -2.44 -19.04 33.27
CA ILE A 431 -1.58 -20.10 32.76
C ILE A 431 -2.23 -21.45 33.08
N ILE A 432 -2.89 -22.08 32.09
CA ILE A 432 -2.97 -23.55 32.08
C ILE A 432 -1.69 -24.05 31.42
N SER A 433 -0.74 -24.35 32.30
CA SER A 433 0.46 -25.11 32.01
C SER A 433 0.11 -26.39 31.26
N ASN A 434 0.69 -26.57 30.07
CA ASN A 434 1.12 -27.89 29.66
C ASN A 434 2.52 -27.79 29.07
N ASN A 435 3.45 -28.22 29.92
CA ASN A 435 4.84 -28.46 29.62
C ASN A 435 4.96 -29.42 28.43
N ASN A 436 5.72 -29.02 27.41
CA ASN A 436 6.73 -29.90 26.84
C ASN A 436 7.89 -29.07 26.30
N SER A 437 9.04 -29.39 26.87
CA SER A 437 10.36 -28.81 26.69
C SER A 437 10.87 -28.93 25.25
N THR A 438 11.24 -27.80 24.65
CA THR A 438 12.34 -27.74 23.66
C THR A 438 13.18 -26.48 23.91
N LYS A 439 14.50 -26.66 23.92
CA LYS A 439 15.56 -25.66 24.20
C LYS A 439 15.38 -24.36 23.38
N PRO A 440 15.86 -23.19 23.87
CA PRO A 440 15.77 -21.94 23.12
C PRO A 440 16.58 -22.03 21.83
N GLN A 441 15.87 -22.08 20.70
CA GLN A 441 16.45 -22.04 19.37
C GLN A 441 16.60 -20.57 18.98
N TYR A 442 17.84 -20.13 18.73
CA TYR A 442 18.15 -18.77 18.31
C TYR A 442 17.35 -18.40 17.05
N PRO A 443 16.71 -17.21 16.99
CA PRO A 443 15.94 -16.80 15.83
C PRO A 443 16.86 -16.67 14.61
N ASN A 444 16.52 -17.41 13.56
CA ASN A 444 17.13 -17.28 12.24
C ASN A 444 16.88 -15.86 11.70
N LYS A 445 17.97 -15.12 11.53
CA LYS A 445 18.16 -13.86 10.77
C LYS A 445 17.02 -12.82 10.87
N PRO A 446 17.16 -11.77 11.70
CA PRO A 446 16.14 -10.72 11.83
C PRO A 446 16.01 -9.84 10.58
N LYS A 447 14.77 -9.56 10.15
CA LYS A 447 14.46 -8.56 9.11
C LYS A 447 14.37 -7.14 9.70
N LYS A 448 14.93 -6.21 8.92
CA LYS A 448 14.99 -4.74 9.01
C LYS A 448 13.58 -4.19 9.31
N ASP A 449 13.30 -3.52 10.44
CA ASP A 449 13.26 -2.05 10.47
C ASP A 449 13.25 -1.41 11.89
N GLY A 450 13.23 -2.19 12.98
CA GLY A 450 13.09 -1.68 14.36
C GLY A 450 14.33 -1.60 15.25
N TRP A 451 15.55 -1.42 14.73
CA TRP A 451 16.76 -1.81 15.49
C TRP A 451 17.76 -0.70 15.85
N CYS A 452 17.59 0.56 15.43
CA CYS A 452 18.56 1.64 15.64
C CYS A 452 18.07 2.72 16.63
N PHE A 453 17.57 2.34 17.80
CA PHE A 453 16.91 3.24 18.77
C PHE A 453 17.64 4.57 19.04
N ILE A 454 18.94 4.53 19.39
CA ILE A 454 19.71 5.73 19.73
C ILE A 454 19.89 6.64 18.51
N SER A 455 20.27 6.06 17.37
CA SER A 455 20.46 6.81 16.13
C SER A 455 19.12 7.37 15.61
N THR A 456 18.03 6.62 15.70
CA THR A 456 16.68 7.11 15.38
C THR A 456 16.27 8.28 16.26
N ALA A 457 16.53 8.21 17.57
CA ALA A 457 16.26 9.33 18.48
C ALA A 457 17.14 10.55 18.17
N ALA A 458 18.38 10.32 17.74
CA ALA A 458 19.25 11.39 17.28
C ALA A 458 18.67 12.04 16.02
N TYR A 459 18.40 11.31 14.93
CA TYR A 459 17.90 11.85 13.66
C TYR A 459 16.44 12.33 13.69
N GLY A 460 15.63 11.85 14.63
CA GLY A 460 14.20 12.15 14.68
C GLY A 460 13.38 11.41 13.61
N THR A 461 14.00 10.47 12.89
CA THR A 461 13.34 9.67 11.84
C THR A 461 14.01 8.30 11.71
N LEU A 462 13.19 7.27 11.46
CA LEU A 462 13.64 5.91 11.14
C LEU A 462 14.14 5.79 9.69
N LEU A 463 13.92 6.82 8.87
CA LEU A 463 14.14 6.83 7.42
C LEU A 463 15.42 7.58 7.02
N ALA A 464 16.28 7.94 7.98
CA ALA A 464 17.55 8.56 7.65
C ALA A 464 18.44 7.53 6.89
N PRO A 465 18.89 7.83 5.65
CA PRO A 465 19.64 6.87 4.82
C PRO A 465 20.93 6.32 5.46
N LYS A 466 21.49 7.10 6.40
CA LYS A 466 22.67 6.72 7.20
C LYS A 466 22.39 5.52 8.11
N LEU A 467 21.14 5.38 8.58
CA LEU A 467 20.71 4.25 9.41
C LEU A 467 20.69 2.94 8.62
N ASP A 468 20.44 2.97 7.32
CA ASP A 468 20.49 1.78 6.46
C ASP A 468 21.91 1.23 6.29
N LEU A 469 22.91 2.10 6.32
CA LEU A 469 24.31 1.69 6.34
C LEU A 469 24.63 0.96 7.66
N LEU A 470 24.22 1.52 8.80
CA LEU A 470 24.39 0.85 10.09
C LEU A 470 23.64 -0.48 10.18
N ARG A 471 22.42 -0.56 9.64
CA ARG A 471 21.63 -1.80 9.52
C ARG A 471 22.39 -2.84 8.67
N TRP A 472 22.98 -2.41 7.56
CA TRP A 472 23.81 -3.29 6.73
C TRP A 472 25.02 -3.84 7.51
N TYR A 473 25.73 -2.98 8.25
CA TYR A 473 26.89 -3.39 9.05
C TYR A 473 26.50 -4.40 10.13
N ARG A 474 25.40 -4.16 10.84
CA ARG A 474 24.83 -5.12 11.80
C ARG A 474 24.56 -6.48 11.15
N ASP A 475 23.83 -6.48 10.04
CA ASP A 475 23.34 -7.70 9.38
C ASP A 475 24.45 -8.53 8.74
N ASN A 476 25.52 -7.88 8.30
CA ASN A 476 26.55 -8.51 7.48
C ASN A 476 27.88 -8.70 8.23
N VAL A 477 28.08 -8.00 9.35
CA VAL A 477 29.32 -8.02 10.13
C VAL A 477 29.04 -8.45 11.58
N LEU A 478 28.23 -7.70 12.35
CA LEU A 478 28.07 -7.94 13.79
C LEU A 478 27.45 -9.30 14.10
N ILE A 479 26.38 -9.67 13.40
CA ILE A 479 25.66 -10.92 13.66
C ILE A 479 26.51 -12.17 13.40
N LYS A 480 27.59 -12.04 12.61
CA LYS A 480 28.48 -13.15 12.28
C LYS A 480 29.48 -13.47 13.39
N SER A 481 29.67 -12.57 14.36
CA SER A 481 30.60 -12.77 15.47
C SER A 481 29.88 -12.99 16.80
N ASN A 482 30.41 -13.84 17.68
CA ASN A 482 29.83 -14.09 19.00
C ASN A 482 29.82 -12.82 19.88
N VAL A 483 30.86 -12.00 19.76
CA VAL A 483 30.98 -10.72 20.47
C VAL A 483 29.93 -9.73 19.96
N GLY A 484 29.76 -9.61 18.64
CA GLY A 484 28.75 -8.73 18.05
C GLY A 484 27.32 -9.12 18.43
N ARG A 485 26.98 -10.41 18.54
CA ARG A 485 25.66 -10.86 19.01
C ARG A 485 25.36 -10.44 20.45
N ARG A 486 26.30 -10.64 21.38
CA ARG A 486 26.14 -10.22 22.78
C ARG A 486 26.00 -8.71 22.92
N SER A 487 26.76 -7.94 22.15
CA SER A 487 26.63 -6.48 22.13
C SER A 487 25.28 -6.01 21.59
N LEU A 488 24.72 -6.72 20.60
CA LEU A 488 23.38 -6.46 20.11
C LEU A 488 22.31 -6.74 21.17
N GLU A 489 22.39 -7.86 21.89
CA GLU A 489 21.46 -8.17 23.00
C GLU A 489 21.45 -7.07 24.07
N LEU A 490 22.63 -6.61 24.47
CA LEU A 490 22.77 -5.50 25.42
C LEU A 490 22.15 -4.21 24.86
N TYR A 491 22.45 -3.89 23.60
CA TYR A 491 21.90 -2.74 22.92
C TYR A 491 20.35 -2.81 22.88
N PHE A 492 19.75 -3.95 22.53
CA PHE A 492 18.28 -4.10 22.49
C PHE A 492 17.62 -3.94 23.85
N ARG A 493 18.27 -4.43 24.90
CA ARG A 493 17.72 -4.37 26.25
C ARG A 493 17.65 -2.95 26.80
N TYR A 494 18.65 -2.11 26.51
CA TYR A 494 18.81 -0.82 27.17
C TYR A 494 18.60 0.40 26.27
N SER A 495 18.88 0.28 24.96
CA SER A 495 18.81 1.42 24.04
C SER A 495 17.42 2.08 23.89
N PRO A 496 16.26 1.39 24.01
CA PRO A 496 14.96 2.04 23.90
C PRO A 496 14.72 3.12 24.96
N ASN A 497 15.06 2.82 26.22
CA ASN A 497 14.92 3.77 27.33
C ASN A 497 15.90 4.95 27.21
N ILE A 498 17.15 4.66 26.79
CA ILE A 498 18.16 5.70 26.53
C ILE A 498 17.70 6.62 25.38
N ALA A 499 17.17 6.03 24.30
CA ALA A 499 16.71 6.76 23.13
C ALA A 499 15.51 7.66 23.44
N ASN A 500 14.56 7.23 24.27
CA ASN A 500 13.42 8.06 24.65
C ASN A 500 13.85 9.33 25.40
N LYS A 501 14.78 9.22 26.34
CA LYS A 501 15.31 10.37 27.09
C LYS A 501 16.15 11.31 26.22
N LEU A 502 16.91 10.76 25.28
CA LEU A 502 17.72 11.54 24.34
C LEU A 502 16.91 12.49 23.44
N ARG A 503 15.63 12.20 23.17
CA ARG A 503 14.78 12.98 22.22
C ARG A 503 14.66 14.46 22.59
N GLY A 504 14.70 14.82 23.88
CA GLY A 504 14.58 16.20 24.35
C GLY A 504 15.87 17.04 24.23
N MET A 505 17.02 16.44 23.91
CA MET A 505 18.33 17.06 24.17
C MET A 505 19.04 17.51 22.88
N HIS A 506 18.75 18.73 22.40
CA HIS A 506 19.22 19.22 21.10
C HIS A 506 20.74 19.13 20.88
N PHE A 507 21.55 19.61 21.83
CA PHE A 507 23.02 19.56 21.74
C PHE A 507 23.56 18.11 21.74
N ARG A 508 22.98 17.23 22.56
CA ARG A 508 23.40 15.81 22.68
C ARG A 508 23.02 15.00 21.44
N LYS A 509 21.86 15.28 20.83
CA LYS A 509 21.45 14.71 19.53
C LYS A 509 22.44 15.10 18.42
N TYR A 510 22.91 16.35 18.39
CA TYR A 510 23.87 16.82 17.38
C TYR A 510 25.21 16.06 17.47
N ILE A 511 25.72 15.84 18.68
CA ILE A 511 26.94 15.05 18.91
C ILE A 511 26.74 13.61 18.41
N ILE A 512 25.64 12.95 18.79
CA ILE A 512 25.38 11.57 18.36
C ILE A 512 25.16 11.48 16.84
N ARG A 513 24.46 12.43 16.22
CA ARG A 513 24.32 12.50 14.75
C ARG A 513 25.68 12.57 14.06
N SER A 514 26.58 13.44 14.53
CA SER A 514 27.90 13.63 13.94
C SER A 514 28.74 12.33 13.96
N ILE A 515 28.65 11.57 15.06
CA ILE A 515 29.35 10.29 15.20
C ILE A 515 28.69 9.22 14.32
N VAL A 516 27.36 9.17 14.24
CA VAL A 516 26.62 8.24 13.36
C VAL A 516 26.89 8.52 11.88
N ASP A 517 26.96 9.80 11.48
CA ASP A 517 27.31 10.20 10.10
C ASP A 517 28.69 9.71 9.71
N PHE A 518 29.66 9.86 10.62
CA PHE A 518 31.03 9.35 10.46
C PHE A 518 31.06 7.82 10.37
N GLU A 519 30.38 7.13 11.28
CA GLU A 519 30.26 5.67 11.30
C GLU A 519 29.67 5.14 9.98
N ALA A 520 28.61 5.76 9.48
CA ALA A 520 27.97 5.38 8.23
C ALA A 520 28.88 5.57 7.00
N GLU A 521 29.71 6.62 6.94
CA GLU A 521 30.69 6.78 5.87
C GLU A 521 31.79 5.70 5.92
N LEU A 522 32.20 5.25 7.11
CA LEU A 522 33.10 4.12 7.26
C LEU A 522 32.46 2.83 6.76
N VAL A 523 31.18 2.58 7.08
CA VAL A 523 30.44 1.41 6.56
C VAL A 523 30.37 1.44 5.03
N LYS A 524 30.15 2.61 4.43
CA LYS A 524 30.12 2.77 2.97
C LYS A 524 31.46 2.41 2.33
N LYS A 525 32.59 2.69 2.99
CA LYS A 525 33.93 2.25 2.55
C LYS A 525 34.10 0.73 2.65
N ILE A 526 33.65 0.12 3.75
CA ILE A 526 33.69 -1.35 3.92
C ILE A 526 32.91 -2.08 2.83
N LYS A 527 31.74 -1.58 2.43
CA LYS A 527 30.91 -2.20 1.37
C LYS A 527 31.62 -2.34 0.03
N LYS A 528 32.67 -1.54 -0.22
CA LYS A 528 33.47 -1.57 -1.46
C LYS A 528 34.69 -2.49 -1.38
N LEU A 529 35.02 -3.00 -0.20
CA LEU A 529 36.19 -3.85 0.03
C LEU A 529 35.82 -5.34 -0.01
N SER A 530 36.74 -6.18 -0.47
CA SER A 530 36.58 -7.63 -0.43
C SER A 530 36.70 -8.16 1.01
N ASN A 531 35.83 -9.11 1.38
CA ASN A 531 35.76 -9.72 2.70
C ASN A 531 37.03 -10.49 3.13
N SER A 532 37.95 -10.78 2.21
CA SER A 532 39.23 -11.46 2.48
C SER A 532 40.40 -10.50 2.77
N SER A 533 40.20 -9.19 2.68
CA SER A 533 41.28 -8.21 2.87
C SER A 533 41.52 -7.89 4.35
N ILE A 534 42.78 -7.74 4.76
CA ILE A 534 43.16 -7.29 6.11
C ILE A 534 42.52 -5.92 6.43
N GLN A 535 42.40 -5.06 5.43
CA GLN A 535 41.74 -3.76 5.53
C GLN A 535 40.26 -3.88 5.94
N TYR A 536 39.52 -4.87 5.41
CA TYR A 536 38.14 -5.13 5.78
C TYR A 536 38.02 -5.43 7.28
N SER A 537 38.87 -6.32 7.80
CA SER A 537 38.84 -6.73 9.21
C SER A 537 39.19 -5.58 10.17
N LEU A 538 40.20 -4.78 9.83
CA LEU A 538 40.60 -3.59 10.62
C LEU A 538 39.48 -2.54 10.66
N LEU A 539 38.91 -2.21 9.50
CA LEU A 539 37.82 -1.24 9.42
C LEU A 539 36.56 -1.77 10.13
N ALA A 540 36.22 -3.04 9.94
CA ALA A 540 35.08 -3.67 10.61
C ALA A 540 35.24 -3.63 12.14
N GLY A 541 36.45 -3.88 12.65
CA GLY A 541 36.76 -3.74 14.07
C GLY A 541 36.62 -2.31 14.57
N SER A 542 37.11 -1.31 13.82
CA SER A 542 37.00 0.10 14.21
C SER A 542 35.54 0.58 14.29
N ILE A 543 34.67 0.13 13.39
CA ILE A 543 33.24 0.47 13.42
C ILE A 543 32.58 -0.14 14.66
N PHE A 544 32.96 -1.35 15.04
CA PHE A 544 32.43 -1.98 16.26
C PHE A 544 32.79 -1.19 17.53
N ILE A 545 34.01 -0.64 17.59
CA ILE A 545 34.44 0.22 18.70
C ILE A 545 33.59 1.51 18.73
N ILE A 546 33.38 2.15 17.57
CA ILE A 546 32.55 3.36 17.47
C ILE A 546 31.11 3.07 17.89
N TYR A 547 30.54 1.94 17.49
CA TYR A 547 29.21 1.49 17.89
C TYR A 547 29.07 1.40 19.43
N ILE A 548 30.05 0.79 20.10
CA ILE A 548 30.07 0.71 21.57
C ILE A 548 30.22 2.09 22.19
N LEU A 549 31.08 2.95 21.64
CA LEU A 549 31.27 4.32 22.12
C LEU A 549 29.99 5.16 22.02
N ILE A 550 29.24 5.06 20.91
CA ILE A 550 27.95 5.73 20.76
C ILE A 550 26.97 5.28 21.85
N PHE A 551 26.90 3.97 22.12
CA PHE A 551 26.02 3.42 23.14
C PHE A 551 26.40 3.90 24.55
N ILE A 552 27.69 3.88 24.91
CA ILE A 552 28.20 4.37 26.19
C ILE A 552 27.98 5.88 26.32
N LEU A 553 28.26 6.65 25.27
CA LEU A 553 28.09 8.10 25.26
C LEU A 553 26.62 8.48 25.42
N ALA A 554 25.72 7.81 24.69
CA ALA A 554 24.28 8.02 24.83
C ALA A 554 23.79 7.64 26.23
N TYR A 555 24.36 6.58 26.83
CA TYR A 555 24.08 6.23 28.22
C TYR A 555 24.55 7.32 29.19
N ILE A 556 25.80 7.78 29.09
CA ILE A 556 26.36 8.88 29.92
C ILE A 556 25.54 10.16 29.77
N PHE A 557 25.11 10.49 28.55
CA PHE A 557 24.22 11.63 28.28
C PHE A 557 22.85 11.53 28.93
N VAL A 558 22.49 10.41 29.55
CA VAL A 558 21.18 10.22 30.18
C VAL A 558 21.31 9.87 31.68
N ILE A 559 22.52 9.52 32.17
CA ILE A 559 22.79 9.25 33.60
C ILE A 559 22.54 10.47 34.52
N PRO A 560 22.97 11.71 34.19
CA PRO A 560 22.76 12.86 35.08
C PRO A 560 21.28 13.11 35.40
N GLU A 561 20.37 12.77 34.50
CA GLU A 561 18.90 12.83 34.69
C GLU A 561 18.31 11.60 35.40
N MET A 562 19.06 10.50 35.53
CA MET A 562 18.66 9.35 36.36
C MET A 562 19.11 9.50 37.82
N ALA A 563 20.21 10.21 38.08
CA ALA A 563 20.79 10.38 39.40
C ALA A 563 20.33 11.66 40.12
N PHE A 564 19.93 12.70 39.38
CA PHE A 564 19.34 13.91 39.92
C PHE A 564 17.98 14.15 39.25
N ASN A 565 16.89 14.11 40.04
CA ASN A 565 15.56 14.58 39.64
C ASN A 565 15.62 16.08 39.36
N ILE A 566 16.19 16.50 38.23
CA ILE A 566 16.12 17.87 37.76
C ILE A 566 14.93 17.93 36.81
N GLU A 567 13.82 18.48 37.31
CA GLU A 567 12.72 18.95 36.47
C GLU A 567 13.26 20.01 35.52
N THR A 568 13.53 19.64 34.27
CA THR A 568 13.61 20.63 33.20
C THR A 568 12.19 21.10 32.92
N THR A 569 11.92 22.31 33.39
CA THR A 569 10.75 23.14 33.11
C THR A 569 10.32 23.01 31.65
N ALA A 570 9.09 22.54 31.44
CA ALA A 570 8.39 22.70 30.19
C ALA A 570 8.23 24.22 29.95
N SER A 571 8.88 24.76 28.92
CA SER A 571 8.50 26.07 28.41
C SER A 571 7.18 25.93 27.68
N ASN A 572 6.17 26.58 28.24
CA ASN A 572 4.86 26.81 27.66
C ASN A 572 4.97 27.30 26.21
N GLY A 573 3.97 26.94 25.41
CA GLY A 573 3.89 27.32 24.02
C GLY A 573 3.80 28.83 23.81
N GLU A 574 4.27 29.25 22.64
CA GLU A 574 3.86 30.49 22.01
C GLU A 574 3.55 30.19 20.54
N ASN A 575 2.38 30.68 20.14
CA ASN A 575 1.94 30.79 18.77
C ASN A 575 2.84 31.78 18.02
N GLU A 576 3.19 31.46 16.78
CA GLU A 576 3.12 32.34 15.60
C GLU A 576 3.28 31.53 14.32
#